data_AF-A0A6A6CA07-F1
#
_entry.id   AF-A0A6A6CA07-F1
#
_cell.length_a   1.000
_cell.length_b   1.000
_cell.length_c   1.000
_cell.angle_alpha   90.00
_cell.angle_beta   90.00
_cell.angle_gamma   90.00
#
_symmetry.space_group_name_H-M   'P 1'
#
loop_
_entity.id
_entity.type
_entity.pdbx_description
1 polymer ?
#
loop_
_entity_poly.entity_id
_entity_poly.type
_entity_poly.pdbx_seq_one_letter_code
_entity_poly.pdbx_strand_id
1 'polypeptide(L)'
;MALRNGFLIPDPFLGLIELKCQWVAEKTWTYRTTLPHRAVRTAASGTKHVLAFGLDTFATVKLNNTAVLTSDNMFVMHRVDVTKLVADTSDAIVLEIEVQSALLQGRRIKDAHPEHRWVGFNGDMSRLAVRKAQYHWGWDWGPNLMACGSLCDVNAIVELRFISIASGEDVRDKIARHITVLANGTTEVLQGTIGCTCEEPHVIAARLSVDGESIHRSVDWHQPLKYLDMEDRNVEVDFEQAEGRVRVSVGKPTKGFVFEERDGLVLEDSALDLVAGDEHVIKVRGLGRGQQPLGWTYLGAP
;
A
#
# COMPACT_ATOMS: atom_id res chain seq x y z
N MET A 1 -0.45 -17.18 -5.96
CA MET A 1 -0.98 -17.02 -7.35
C MET A 1 0.07 -17.05 -8.45
N ALA A 2 1.37 -16.80 -8.20
CA ALA A 2 2.43 -17.26 -9.11
C ALA A 2 2.26 -18.75 -9.51
N LEU A 3 1.73 -19.56 -8.58
CA LEU A 3 1.31 -20.94 -8.82
C LEU A 3 0.28 -21.11 -9.93
N ARG A 4 -0.72 -20.24 -10.06
CA ARG A 4 -1.73 -20.35 -11.13
C ARG A 4 -1.14 -19.99 -12.49
N ASN A 5 -0.30 -18.95 -12.56
CA ASN A 5 0.40 -18.58 -13.80
C ASN A 5 1.42 -19.64 -14.23
N GLY A 6 1.93 -20.45 -13.29
CA GLY A 6 2.67 -21.67 -13.57
C GLY A 6 1.80 -22.93 -13.75
N PHE A 7 0.47 -22.79 -13.81
CA PHE A 7 -0.53 -23.88 -13.89
C PHE A 7 -0.46 -24.93 -12.75
N LEU A 8 0.12 -24.57 -11.61
CA LEU A 8 0.27 -25.42 -10.42
C LEU A 8 -1.01 -25.49 -9.56
N ILE A 9 -1.95 -24.55 -9.72
CA ILE A 9 -3.30 -24.65 -9.16
C ILE A 9 -4.36 -24.26 -10.22
N PRO A 10 -5.53 -24.92 -10.22
CA PRO A 10 -6.70 -24.51 -11.00
C PRO A 10 -7.31 -23.18 -10.50
N ASP A 11 -8.26 -22.61 -11.24
CA ASP A 11 -8.96 -21.37 -10.85
C ASP A 11 -9.77 -21.58 -9.56
N PRO A 12 -9.39 -20.95 -8.42
CA PRO A 12 -10.05 -21.19 -7.15
C PRO A 12 -11.48 -20.64 -7.08
N PHE A 13 -11.89 -19.73 -7.98
CA PHE A 13 -13.24 -19.15 -7.98
C PHE A 13 -14.25 -19.96 -8.79
N LEU A 14 -13.82 -21.03 -9.46
CA LEU A 14 -14.73 -21.91 -10.21
C LEU A 14 -15.24 -23.05 -9.31
N GLY A 15 -16.53 -23.03 -9.02
CA GLY A 15 -17.20 -24.09 -8.25
C GLY A 15 -16.56 -24.29 -6.87
N LEU A 16 -16.16 -25.53 -6.55
CA LEU A 16 -15.54 -25.89 -5.27
C LEU A 16 -14.00 -25.99 -5.35
N ILE A 17 -13.39 -25.38 -6.37
CA ILE A 17 -11.94 -25.50 -6.59
C ILE A 17 -11.12 -24.82 -5.48
N GLU A 18 -11.70 -23.84 -4.78
CA GLU A 18 -11.14 -23.26 -3.55
C GLU A 18 -10.61 -24.32 -2.57
N LEU A 19 -11.35 -25.42 -2.37
CA LEU A 19 -10.97 -26.51 -1.47
C LEU A 19 -9.66 -27.18 -1.91
N LYS A 20 -9.41 -27.26 -3.23
CA LYS A 20 -8.18 -27.83 -3.79
C LYS A 20 -6.97 -26.89 -3.64
N CYS A 21 -7.21 -25.62 -3.30
CA CYS A 21 -6.17 -24.60 -3.17
C CYS A 21 -5.77 -24.32 -1.71
N GLN A 22 -6.45 -24.93 -0.73
CA GLN A 22 -6.21 -24.69 0.70
C GLN A 22 -4.75 -24.98 1.12
N TRP A 23 -4.11 -25.97 0.51
CA TRP A 23 -2.71 -26.33 0.81
C TRP A 23 -1.74 -25.14 0.63
N VAL A 24 -2.07 -24.17 -0.22
CA VAL A 24 -1.25 -22.96 -0.44
C VAL A 24 -1.11 -22.16 0.86
N ALA A 25 -2.17 -22.13 1.68
CA ALA A 25 -2.18 -21.47 2.98
C ALA A 25 -1.28 -22.17 4.01
N GLU A 26 -0.92 -23.43 3.79
CA GLU A 26 -0.17 -24.28 4.73
C GLU A 26 1.34 -24.32 4.42
N LYS A 27 1.79 -23.62 3.38
CA LYS A 27 3.19 -23.57 2.96
C LYS A 27 3.86 -22.25 3.29
N THR A 28 5.17 -22.31 3.41
CA THR A 28 6.06 -21.16 3.39
C THR A 28 6.47 -20.88 1.94
N TRP A 29 6.44 -19.62 1.54
CA TRP A 29 6.74 -19.18 0.18
C TRP A 29 7.97 -18.28 0.18
N THR A 30 8.87 -18.49 -0.77
CA THR A 30 10.06 -17.65 -0.93
C THR A 30 9.99 -16.91 -2.26
N TYR A 31 10.00 -15.59 -2.19
CA TYR A 31 10.13 -14.71 -3.34
C TYR A 31 11.59 -14.27 -3.44
N ARG A 32 12.17 -14.31 -4.64
CA ARG A 32 13.57 -13.96 -4.85
C ARG A 32 13.72 -13.14 -6.12
N THR A 33 14.52 -12.07 -6.04
CA THR A 33 14.89 -11.24 -7.18
C THR A 33 16.29 -10.66 -7.00
N THR A 34 16.83 -10.07 -8.07
CA THR A 34 18.11 -9.36 -8.05
C THR A 34 17.84 -7.87 -8.24
N LEU A 35 18.33 -7.04 -7.33
CA LEU A 35 18.19 -5.60 -7.40
C LEU A 35 19.14 -4.99 -8.44
N PRO A 36 18.81 -3.82 -9.03
CA PRO A 36 19.62 -3.17 -10.06
C PRO A 36 20.96 -2.68 -9.50
N HIS A 37 21.97 -3.55 -9.55
CA HIS A 37 23.31 -3.35 -8.99
C HIS A 37 24.03 -2.11 -9.55
N ARG A 38 23.88 -1.80 -10.85
CA ARG A 38 24.52 -0.63 -11.47
C ARG A 38 24.03 0.69 -10.88
N ALA A 39 22.71 0.83 -10.71
CA ALA A 39 22.10 2.06 -10.20
C ALA A 39 22.54 2.38 -8.77
N VAL A 40 22.71 1.33 -7.94
CA VAL A 40 23.25 1.46 -6.59
C VAL A 40 24.69 1.97 -6.61
N ARG A 41 25.56 1.39 -7.44
CA ARG A 41 26.99 1.75 -7.47
C ARG A 41 27.28 3.13 -8.06
N THR A 42 26.44 3.61 -8.96
CA THR A 42 26.61 4.94 -9.58
C THR A 42 25.91 6.06 -8.79
N ALA A 43 25.34 5.75 -7.63
CA ALA A 43 24.69 6.76 -6.80
C ALA A 43 25.71 7.78 -6.26
N ALA A 44 25.28 9.03 -6.12
CA ALA A 44 26.13 10.09 -5.58
C ALA A 44 26.50 9.80 -4.11
N SER A 45 27.65 10.28 -3.67
CA SER A 45 28.07 10.20 -2.26
C SER A 45 27.00 10.81 -1.34
N GLY A 46 26.69 10.12 -0.24
CA GLY A 46 25.63 10.53 0.69
C GLY A 46 24.22 10.04 0.34
N THR A 47 24.02 9.38 -0.81
CA THR A 47 22.73 8.79 -1.18
C THR A 47 22.33 7.68 -0.19
N LYS A 48 21.05 7.67 0.20
CA LYS A 48 20.45 6.59 0.99
C LYS A 48 19.73 5.60 0.08
N HIS A 49 19.97 4.32 0.29
CA HIS A 49 19.24 3.23 -0.35
C HIS A 49 18.22 2.66 0.62
N VAL A 50 16.94 2.77 0.31
CA VAL A 50 15.84 2.33 1.18
C VAL A 50 14.98 1.31 0.45
N LEU A 51 14.71 0.19 1.10
CA LEU A 51 13.69 -0.77 0.66
C LEU A 51 12.39 -0.47 1.41
N ALA A 52 11.28 -0.37 0.67
CA ALA A 52 9.95 -0.13 1.23
C ALA A 52 9.03 -1.31 0.96
N PHE A 53 8.31 -1.79 1.98
CA PHE A 53 7.47 -2.98 1.88
C PHE A 53 6.12 -2.82 2.59
N GLY A 54 5.08 -3.40 1.99
CA GLY A 54 3.91 -3.92 2.70
C GLY A 54 3.95 -5.44 2.63
N LEU A 55 3.95 -6.14 3.77
CA LEU A 55 4.23 -7.58 3.84
C LEU A 55 3.05 -8.33 4.46
N ASP A 56 2.45 -9.23 3.70
CA ASP A 56 1.38 -10.12 4.16
C ASP A 56 1.95 -11.51 4.48
N THR A 57 2.16 -11.91 5.73
CA THR A 57 2.07 -11.14 6.98
C THR A 57 3.33 -11.42 7.79
N PHE A 58 3.52 -12.70 8.14
CA PHE A 58 4.75 -13.20 8.75
C PHE A 58 5.84 -13.34 7.69
N ALA A 59 6.71 -12.35 7.58
CA ALA A 59 7.71 -12.29 6.52
C ALA A 59 9.12 -12.01 7.08
N THR A 60 10.13 -12.64 6.50
CA THR A 60 11.55 -12.32 6.72
C THR A 60 12.16 -11.88 5.41
N VAL A 61 12.66 -10.64 5.37
CA VAL A 61 13.36 -10.06 4.23
C VAL A 61 14.86 -10.21 4.44
N LYS A 62 15.55 -10.75 3.45
CA LYS A 62 17.01 -10.92 3.43
C LYS A 62 17.61 -10.23 2.22
N LEU A 63 18.76 -9.59 2.43
CA LEU A 63 19.61 -9.03 1.40
C LEU A 63 20.96 -9.75 1.42
N ASN A 64 21.35 -10.40 0.32
CA ASN A 64 22.56 -11.24 0.26
C ASN A 64 22.66 -12.20 1.47
N ASN A 65 21.57 -12.91 1.75
CA ASN A 65 21.40 -13.83 2.90
C ASN A 65 21.40 -13.19 4.30
N THR A 66 21.59 -11.87 4.42
CA THR A 66 21.51 -11.16 5.71
C THR A 66 20.08 -10.72 5.95
N ALA A 67 19.46 -11.14 7.06
CA ALA A 67 18.11 -10.69 7.43
C ALA A 67 18.14 -9.19 7.76
N VAL A 68 17.28 -8.42 7.09
CA VAL A 68 17.19 -6.96 7.24
C VAL A 68 15.87 -6.49 7.83
N LEU A 69 14.84 -7.34 7.79
CA LEU A 69 13.51 -7.05 8.32
C LEU A 69 12.76 -8.35 8.64
N THR A 70 12.02 -8.34 9.75
CA THR A 70 10.95 -9.29 10.03
C THR A 70 9.64 -8.52 10.19
N SER A 71 8.55 -9.07 9.66
CA SER A 71 7.20 -8.52 9.78
C SER A 71 6.24 -9.58 10.28
N ASP A 72 5.22 -9.16 11.02
CA ASP A 72 4.10 -9.97 11.51
C ASP A 72 2.74 -9.27 11.30
N ASN A 73 2.72 -8.20 10.50
CA ASN A 73 1.55 -7.33 10.35
C ASN A 73 1.40 -6.83 8.91
N MET A 74 0.32 -7.24 8.25
CA MET A 74 -0.04 -6.85 6.88
C MET A 74 -0.28 -5.35 6.71
N PHE A 75 -0.65 -4.67 7.79
CA PHE A 75 -1.13 -3.28 7.77
C PHE A 75 -0.04 -2.26 8.13
N VAL A 76 1.19 -2.71 8.36
CA VAL A 76 2.32 -1.83 8.70
C VAL A 76 3.29 -1.78 7.52
N MET A 77 3.54 -0.56 7.04
CA MET A 77 4.55 -0.30 6.03
C MET A 77 5.93 -0.24 6.68
N HIS A 78 6.90 -0.91 6.06
CA HIS A 78 8.28 -0.93 6.51
C HIS A 78 9.17 -0.15 5.56
N ARG A 79 10.14 0.59 6.12
CA ARG A 79 11.23 1.23 5.38
C ARG A 79 12.56 0.84 6.02
N VAL A 80 13.45 0.26 5.22
CA VAL A 80 14.72 -0.28 5.70
C VAL A 80 15.85 0.41 4.96
N ASP A 81 16.66 1.19 5.69
CA ASP A 81 17.91 1.75 5.15
C ASP A 81 18.93 0.60 4.97
N VAL A 82 19.20 0.26 3.71
CA VAL A 82 20.14 -0.78 3.31
C VAL A 82 21.45 -0.21 2.77
N THR A 83 21.67 1.11 2.90
CA THR A 83 22.81 1.84 2.29
C THR A 83 24.15 1.15 2.55
N LYS A 84 24.41 0.74 3.79
CA LYS A 84 25.68 0.08 4.16
C LYS A 84 25.79 -1.32 3.54
N LEU A 85 24.70 -2.08 3.53
CA LEU A 85 24.68 -3.45 3.02
C LEU A 85 24.88 -3.51 1.50
N VAL A 86 24.49 -2.46 0.78
CA VAL A 86 24.63 -2.38 -0.67
C VAL A 86 25.89 -1.65 -1.13
N ALA A 87 26.54 -0.86 -0.26
CA ALA A 87 27.79 -0.17 -0.55
C ALA A 87 29.00 -1.13 -0.61
N ASP A 88 28.98 -2.17 0.23
CA ASP A 88 30.15 -3.02 0.47
C ASP A 88 30.24 -4.26 -0.46
N THR A 89 29.32 -4.41 -1.43
CA THR A 89 29.27 -5.58 -2.32
C THR A 89 29.66 -5.23 -3.76
N SER A 90 30.58 -6.01 -4.33
CA SER A 90 30.88 -6.02 -5.76
C SER A 90 29.95 -6.93 -6.57
N ASP A 91 29.23 -7.81 -5.87
CA ASP A 91 28.39 -8.85 -6.43
C ASP A 91 26.93 -8.42 -6.53
N ALA A 92 26.17 -9.16 -7.35
CA ALA A 92 24.74 -8.95 -7.53
C ALA A 92 24.00 -8.93 -6.18
N ILE A 93 23.16 -7.92 -5.97
CA ILE A 93 22.38 -7.76 -4.74
C ILE A 93 21.12 -8.61 -4.86
N VAL A 94 21.05 -9.70 -4.10
CA VAL A 94 19.91 -10.63 -4.09
C VAL A 94 18.97 -10.25 -2.95
N LEU A 95 17.72 -9.97 -3.30
CA LEU A 95 16.61 -9.78 -2.36
C LEU A 95 15.82 -11.08 -2.27
N GLU A 96 15.66 -11.60 -1.05
CA GLU A 96 14.81 -12.74 -0.74
C GLU A 96 13.76 -12.34 0.30
N ILE A 97 12.51 -12.73 0.09
CA ILE A 97 11.40 -12.53 1.03
C ILE A 97 10.78 -13.89 1.30
N GLU A 98 10.97 -14.39 2.51
CA GLU A 98 10.34 -15.62 2.99
C GLU A 98 9.05 -15.26 3.72
N VAL A 99 7.92 -15.75 3.24
CA VAL A 99 6.58 -15.53 3.80
C VAL A 99 6.08 -16.84 4.39
N GLN A 100 5.93 -16.88 5.70
CA GLN A 100 5.45 -18.05 6.42
C GLN A 100 3.93 -18.16 6.37
N SER A 101 3.42 -19.38 6.57
CA SER A 101 1.99 -19.63 6.63
C SER A 101 1.32 -18.85 7.77
N ALA A 102 0.49 -17.87 7.40
CA ALA A 102 -0.33 -17.14 8.36
C ALA A 102 -1.34 -18.05 9.07
N LEU A 103 -1.80 -19.12 8.41
CA LEU A 103 -2.72 -20.10 8.99
C LEU A 103 -2.06 -20.85 10.15
N LEU A 104 -0.87 -21.42 9.89
CA LEU A 104 -0.16 -22.23 10.86
C LEU A 104 0.39 -21.37 12.00
N GLN A 105 0.91 -20.17 11.70
CA GLN A 105 1.33 -19.23 12.74
C GLN A 105 0.15 -18.75 13.59
N GLY A 106 -0.98 -18.40 12.98
CA GLY A 106 -2.18 -18.01 13.71
C GLY A 106 -2.68 -19.12 14.65
N ARG A 107 -2.68 -20.37 14.20
CA ARG A 107 -3.03 -21.53 15.04
C ARG A 107 -2.05 -21.67 16.20
N ARG A 108 -0.75 -21.59 15.92
CA ARG A 108 0.30 -21.66 16.96
C ARG A 108 0.14 -20.57 18.03
N ILE A 109 -0.13 -19.32 17.63
CA ILE A 109 -0.33 -18.21 18.56
C ILE A 109 -1.60 -18.44 19.37
N LYS A 110 -2.73 -18.75 18.70
CA LYS A 110 -4.00 -19.05 19.38
C LYS A 110 -3.86 -20.16 20.43
N ASP A 111 -3.20 -21.25 20.07
CA ASP A 111 -3.03 -22.43 20.93
C ASP A 111 -2.06 -22.15 22.10
N ALA A 112 -1.14 -21.19 21.95
CA ALA A 112 -0.26 -20.71 23.02
C ALA A 112 -0.98 -19.83 24.06
N HIS A 113 -2.23 -19.44 23.79
CA HIS A 113 -3.04 -18.54 24.63
C HIS A 113 -4.38 -19.19 25.04
N PRO A 114 -4.35 -20.29 25.83
CA PRO A 114 -5.55 -21.00 26.28
C PRO A 114 -6.42 -20.20 27.25
N GLU A 115 -5.88 -19.15 27.87
CA GLU A 115 -6.60 -18.21 28.72
C GLU A 115 -7.61 -17.36 27.92
N HIS A 116 -7.38 -17.20 26.62
CA HIS A 116 -8.26 -16.44 25.75
C HIS A 116 -9.37 -17.31 25.17
N ARG A 117 -10.61 -16.83 25.27
CA ARG A 117 -11.75 -17.42 24.55
C ARG A 117 -11.85 -16.79 23.15
N TRP A 118 -11.26 -17.48 22.17
CA TRP A 118 -11.26 -17.06 20.77
C TRP A 118 -12.62 -17.29 20.11
N VAL A 119 -13.50 -16.28 20.14
CA VAL A 119 -14.85 -16.35 19.55
C VAL A 119 -14.94 -15.44 18.34
N GLY A 120 -15.47 -15.97 17.25
CA GLY A 120 -15.73 -15.22 16.03
C GLY A 120 -16.80 -15.91 15.18
N PHE A 121 -17.24 -15.19 14.15
CA PHE A 121 -18.11 -15.70 13.11
C PHE A 121 -17.26 -16.09 11.89
N ASN A 122 -17.53 -17.27 11.33
CA ASN A 122 -16.91 -17.87 10.14
C ASN A 122 -15.38 -18.04 10.14
N GLY A 123 -14.91 -19.04 9.38
CA GLY A 123 -13.50 -19.36 9.20
C GLY A 123 -12.82 -19.96 10.43
N ASP A 124 -11.50 -20.10 10.36
CA ASP A 124 -10.68 -20.59 11.48
C ASP A 124 -10.43 -19.46 12.49
N MET A 125 -10.67 -19.73 13.78
CA MET A 125 -10.53 -18.73 14.85
C MET A 125 -9.08 -18.26 15.07
N SER A 126 -8.09 -18.96 14.51
CA SER A 126 -6.70 -18.47 14.48
C SER A 126 -6.55 -17.10 13.82
N ARG A 127 -7.49 -16.70 12.96
CA ARG A 127 -7.50 -15.38 12.31
C ARG A 127 -7.46 -14.21 13.30
N LEU A 128 -8.06 -14.38 14.48
CA LEU A 128 -8.12 -13.37 15.54
C LEU A 128 -6.75 -13.10 16.17
N ALA A 129 -5.81 -14.04 16.04
CA ALA A 129 -4.45 -13.92 16.56
C ALA A 129 -3.47 -13.26 15.57
N VAL A 130 -3.91 -12.93 14.35
CA VAL A 130 -3.02 -12.46 13.27
C VAL A 130 -3.45 -11.10 12.75
N ARG A 131 -2.48 -10.19 12.58
CA ARG A 131 -2.69 -8.88 11.96
C ARG A 131 -2.66 -8.98 10.42
N LYS A 132 -3.69 -9.62 9.87
CA LYS A 132 -3.93 -9.84 8.44
C LYS A 132 -5.38 -9.57 8.10
N ALA A 133 -5.69 -9.32 6.83
CA ALA A 133 -7.05 -9.21 6.33
C ALA A 133 -7.90 -10.42 6.76
N GLN A 134 -8.93 -10.17 7.57
CA GLN A 134 -9.64 -11.24 8.28
C GLN A 134 -10.49 -12.12 7.36
N TYR A 135 -10.96 -11.57 6.24
CA TYR A 135 -11.74 -12.33 5.25
C TYR A 135 -10.89 -13.37 4.48
N HIS A 136 -9.56 -13.34 4.59
CA HIS A 136 -8.68 -14.34 3.97
C HIS A 136 -8.88 -15.76 4.53
N TRP A 137 -9.47 -15.88 5.73
CA TRP A 137 -9.90 -17.16 6.33
C TRP A 137 -11.30 -17.60 5.89
N GLY A 138 -11.91 -16.91 4.92
CA GLY A 138 -13.28 -17.12 4.47
C GLY A 138 -14.29 -16.26 5.24
N TRP A 139 -15.39 -15.93 4.58
CA TRP A 139 -16.50 -15.17 5.15
C TRP A 139 -17.85 -15.63 4.58
N ASP A 140 -18.98 -15.12 5.05
CA ASP A 140 -20.31 -15.52 4.51
C ASP A 140 -20.52 -15.10 3.04
N TRP A 141 -19.67 -14.21 2.52
CA TRP A 141 -19.69 -13.72 1.14
C TRP A 141 -18.39 -13.98 0.36
N GLY A 142 -17.38 -14.62 0.96
CA GLY A 142 -16.03 -14.70 0.38
C GLY A 142 -15.36 -16.06 0.57
N PRO A 143 -14.55 -16.51 -0.40
CA PRO A 143 -13.85 -17.78 -0.31
C PRO A 143 -12.75 -17.73 0.76
N ASN A 144 -12.42 -18.87 1.35
CA ASN A 144 -11.25 -19.04 2.20
C ASN A 144 -9.98 -19.16 1.33
N LEU A 145 -9.44 -18.00 0.93
CA LEU A 145 -8.20 -17.92 0.16
C LEU A 145 -7.20 -17.02 0.88
N MET A 146 -6.23 -17.65 1.53
CA MET A 146 -5.24 -16.98 2.38
C MET A 146 -4.19 -16.14 1.61
N ALA A 147 -4.19 -16.23 0.28
CA ALA A 147 -3.43 -15.38 -0.62
C ALA A 147 -4.27 -15.13 -1.88
N CYS A 148 -4.87 -13.94 -2.01
CA CYS A 148 -5.66 -13.58 -3.18
C CYS A 148 -5.28 -12.20 -3.74
N GLY A 149 -5.31 -12.09 -5.08
CA GLY A 149 -5.30 -10.84 -5.83
C GLY A 149 -6.03 -11.04 -7.18
N SER A 150 -5.99 -10.04 -8.06
CA SER A 150 -6.71 -10.07 -9.35
C SER A 150 -6.21 -11.17 -10.30
N LEU A 151 -7.14 -11.84 -10.99
CA LEU A 151 -6.86 -12.96 -11.90
C LEU A 151 -6.66 -12.59 -13.36
N CYS A 152 -6.90 -11.33 -13.70
CA CYS A 152 -6.73 -10.84 -15.04
C CYS A 152 -5.62 -9.81 -15.07
N ASP A 153 -4.86 -9.83 -16.15
CA ASP A 153 -3.98 -8.74 -16.49
C ASP A 153 -4.84 -7.49 -16.72
N VAL A 154 -4.38 -6.37 -16.18
CA VAL A 154 -5.07 -5.09 -16.32
C VAL A 154 -4.14 -4.09 -16.96
N ASN A 155 -4.59 -3.47 -18.05
CA ASN A 155 -3.88 -2.34 -18.61
C ASN A 155 -4.12 -1.14 -17.72
N ALA A 156 -3.02 -0.58 -17.21
CA ALA A 156 -3.08 0.55 -16.30
C ALA A 156 -2.08 1.62 -16.70
N ILE A 157 -2.32 2.83 -16.21
CA ILE A 157 -1.36 3.92 -16.26
C ILE A 157 -0.87 4.14 -14.84
N VAL A 158 0.45 4.09 -14.65
CA VAL A 158 1.08 4.58 -13.42
C VAL A 158 1.68 5.94 -13.70
N GLU A 159 1.26 6.93 -12.91
CA GLU A 159 1.80 8.28 -12.90
C GLU A 159 2.57 8.51 -11.60
N LEU A 160 3.79 9.04 -11.72
CA LEU A 160 4.60 9.53 -10.60
C LEU A 160 4.80 11.03 -10.77
N ARG A 161 4.38 11.80 -9.76
CA ARG A 161 4.61 13.24 -9.64
C ARG A 161 5.53 13.55 -8.47
N PHE A 162 6.25 14.66 -8.59
CA PHE A 162 7.25 15.10 -7.62
C PHE A 162 6.87 16.51 -7.26
N ILE A 163 6.22 16.69 -6.11
CA ILE A 163 5.49 17.92 -5.81
C ILE A 163 6.13 18.59 -4.60
N SER A 164 6.54 19.85 -4.74
CA SER A 164 7.12 20.63 -3.65
C SER A 164 6.14 20.71 -2.49
N ILE A 165 6.63 20.46 -1.27
CA ILE A 165 5.83 20.58 -0.04
C ILE A 165 5.56 22.06 0.26
N ALA A 166 6.44 22.96 -0.16
CA ALA A 166 6.34 24.38 0.10
C ALA A 166 5.42 25.10 -0.89
N SER A 167 5.55 24.83 -2.18
CA SER A 167 4.80 25.54 -3.22
C SER A 167 3.59 24.78 -3.77
N GLY A 168 3.60 23.44 -3.71
CA GLY A 168 2.60 22.61 -4.39
C GLY A 168 2.84 22.41 -5.89
N GLU A 169 3.92 22.98 -6.43
CA GLU A 169 4.29 22.85 -7.83
C GLU A 169 5.10 21.57 -8.10
N ASP A 170 5.01 21.06 -9.33
CA ASP A 170 5.85 19.94 -9.77
C ASP A 170 7.31 20.40 -9.87
N VAL A 171 8.21 19.78 -9.10
CA VAL A 171 9.65 20.11 -9.10
C VAL A 171 10.40 19.53 -10.29
N ARG A 172 9.73 18.68 -11.08
CA ARG A 172 10.20 18.09 -12.33
C ARG A 172 9.07 17.44 -13.11
N ASP A 173 9.36 17.07 -14.35
CA ASP A 173 8.41 16.38 -15.22
C ASP A 173 7.86 15.09 -14.59
N LYS A 174 6.54 14.93 -14.72
CA LYS A 174 5.85 13.71 -14.29
C LYS A 174 6.25 12.51 -15.15
N ILE A 175 6.30 11.34 -14.51
CA ILE A 175 6.59 10.08 -15.20
C ILE A 175 5.28 9.31 -15.32
N ALA A 176 4.78 9.16 -16.54
CA ALA A 176 3.63 8.31 -16.85
C ALA A 176 4.07 7.08 -17.66
N ARG A 177 3.57 5.91 -17.30
CA ARG A 177 3.83 4.65 -18.00
C ARG A 177 2.54 3.86 -18.18
N HIS A 178 2.27 3.46 -19.41
CA HIS A 178 1.32 2.40 -19.69
C HIS A 178 1.99 1.08 -19.32
N ILE A 179 1.35 0.34 -18.43
CA ILE A 179 1.82 -0.95 -17.95
C ILE A 179 0.71 -1.98 -18.08
N THR A 180 1.12 -3.24 -18.19
CA THR A 180 0.24 -4.36 -17.89
C THR A 180 0.50 -4.77 -16.45
N VAL A 181 -0.44 -4.46 -15.56
CA VAL A 181 -0.45 -5.01 -14.21
C VAL A 181 -0.78 -6.48 -14.35
N LEU A 182 0.23 -7.32 -14.17
CA LEU A 182 0.07 -8.76 -14.32
C LEU A 182 -0.85 -9.28 -13.22
N ALA A 183 -1.74 -10.21 -13.59
CA ALA A 183 -2.57 -10.94 -12.64
C ALA A 183 -1.69 -11.50 -11.51
N ASN A 184 -1.85 -10.96 -10.30
CA ASN A 184 -1.12 -11.39 -9.11
C ASN A 184 0.42 -11.34 -9.23
N GLY A 185 0.93 -10.48 -10.10
CA GLY A 185 2.35 -10.28 -10.30
C GLY A 185 2.85 -9.01 -9.61
N THR A 186 4.17 -8.91 -9.54
CA THR A 186 4.83 -7.61 -9.39
C THR A 186 5.13 -7.11 -10.80
N THR A 187 4.58 -5.96 -11.17
CA THR A 187 4.96 -5.29 -12.41
C THR A 187 6.00 -4.24 -12.07
N GLU A 188 7.20 -4.38 -12.65
CA GLU A 188 8.19 -3.31 -12.60
C GLU A 188 7.67 -2.15 -13.46
N VAL A 189 7.40 -1.01 -12.81
CA VAL A 189 6.84 0.17 -13.48
C VAL A 189 7.95 1.06 -14.04
N LEU A 190 9.04 1.19 -13.29
CA LEU A 190 10.17 2.03 -13.64
C LEU A 190 11.43 1.45 -13.01
N GLN A 191 12.49 1.36 -13.80
CA GLN A 191 13.84 1.11 -13.33
C GLN A 191 14.71 2.33 -13.63
N GLY A 192 15.34 2.90 -12.61
CA GLY A 192 16.16 4.10 -12.80
C GLY A 192 16.59 4.77 -11.50
N THR A 193 17.33 5.85 -11.62
CA THR A 193 17.68 6.73 -10.50
C THR A 193 16.75 7.94 -10.54
N ILE A 194 16.00 8.14 -9.47
CA ILE A 194 15.27 9.39 -9.25
C ILE A 194 16.25 10.32 -8.53
N GLY A 195 16.99 11.11 -9.32
CA GLY A 195 17.88 12.13 -8.76
C GLY A 195 17.07 13.15 -7.97
N CYS A 196 17.36 13.31 -6.68
CA CYS A 196 16.88 14.42 -5.86
C CYS A 196 17.84 15.60 -6.04
N THR A 197 17.94 16.13 -7.26
CA THR A 197 18.80 17.29 -7.56
C THR A 197 18.20 18.61 -7.08
N CYS A 198 16.93 18.59 -6.66
CA CYS A 198 16.24 19.73 -6.07
C CYS A 198 16.45 19.69 -4.55
N GLU A 199 17.08 20.73 -3.99
CA GLU A 199 17.37 20.85 -2.56
C GLU A 199 16.11 21.05 -1.69
N GLU A 200 14.93 21.21 -2.30
CA GLU A 200 13.68 21.43 -1.57
C GLU A 200 12.94 20.12 -1.20
N PRO A 201 12.32 20.06 0.00
CA PRO A 201 11.45 18.96 0.38
C PRO A 201 10.25 18.82 -0.56
N HIS A 202 10.06 17.63 -1.12
CA HIS A 202 8.96 17.29 -2.01
C HIS A 202 8.35 15.93 -1.64
N VAL A 203 7.11 15.71 -2.06
CA VAL A 203 6.45 14.39 -2.00
C VAL A 203 6.61 13.66 -3.33
N ILE A 204 6.61 12.34 -3.27
CA ILE A 204 6.49 11.47 -4.45
C ILE A 204 5.07 10.92 -4.45
N ALA A 205 4.22 11.46 -5.33
CA ALA A 205 2.83 11.04 -5.45
C ALA A 205 2.69 10.03 -6.60
N ALA A 206 2.23 8.83 -6.28
CA ALA A 206 1.93 7.78 -7.23
C ALA A 206 0.42 7.65 -7.42
N ARG A 207 -0.02 7.61 -8.68
CA ARG A 207 -1.40 7.31 -9.06
C ARG A 207 -1.42 6.12 -9.99
N LEU A 208 -2.28 5.15 -9.69
CA LEU A 208 -2.62 4.04 -10.57
C LEU A 208 -4.03 4.29 -11.13
N SER A 209 -4.14 4.28 -12.45
CA SER A 209 -5.41 4.45 -13.15
C SER A 209 -5.68 3.29 -14.12
N VAL A 210 -6.94 2.86 -14.18
CA VAL A 210 -7.45 1.82 -15.09
C VAL A 210 -8.65 2.40 -15.81
N ASP A 211 -8.69 2.27 -17.13
CA ASP A 211 -9.77 2.81 -17.98
C ASP A 211 -10.09 4.30 -17.74
N GLY A 212 -9.06 5.08 -17.39
CA GLY A 212 -9.17 6.52 -17.10
C GLY A 212 -9.60 6.86 -15.67
N GLU A 213 -10.00 5.88 -14.87
CA GLU A 213 -10.38 6.06 -13.46
C GLU A 213 -9.18 5.81 -12.55
N SER A 214 -8.98 6.67 -11.54
CA SER A 214 -7.95 6.45 -10.52
C SER A 214 -8.42 5.43 -9.50
N ILE A 215 -7.76 4.27 -9.46
CA ILE A 215 -8.12 3.16 -8.56
C ILE A 215 -7.24 3.10 -7.31
N HIS A 216 -6.07 3.73 -7.33
CA HIS A 216 -5.19 3.79 -6.17
C HIS A 216 -4.29 5.02 -6.20
N ARG A 217 -3.99 5.54 -5.01
CA ARG A 217 -3.08 6.66 -4.77
C ARG A 217 -2.16 6.32 -3.60
N SER A 218 -0.92 6.77 -3.68
CA SER A 218 0.04 6.66 -2.59
C SER A 218 0.97 7.85 -2.62
N VAL A 219 1.25 8.43 -1.46
CA VAL A 219 2.12 9.61 -1.35
C VAL A 219 3.26 9.27 -0.41
N ASP A 220 4.48 9.32 -0.94
CA ASP A 220 5.67 9.27 -0.12
C ASP A 220 6.09 10.67 0.30
N TRP A 221 6.26 10.86 1.60
CA TRP A 221 6.62 12.14 2.19
C TRP A 221 8.10 12.18 2.55
N HIS A 222 8.74 13.32 2.31
CA HIS A 222 10.04 13.61 2.87
C HIS A 222 10.04 13.42 4.40
N GLN A 223 11.08 12.76 4.92
CA GLN A 223 11.21 12.45 6.35
C GLN A 223 12.45 13.14 6.94
N PRO A 224 12.38 13.62 8.20
CA PRO A 224 11.26 13.51 9.13
C PRO A 224 10.23 14.66 8.97
N LEU A 225 8.95 14.34 9.15
CA LEU A 225 7.84 15.31 8.97
C LEU A 225 7.95 16.57 9.84
N LYS A 226 8.56 16.48 11.03
CA LYS A 226 8.65 17.60 11.99
C LYS A 226 9.48 18.79 11.51
N TYR A 227 10.23 18.66 10.41
CA TYR A 227 11.01 19.76 9.83
C TYR A 227 10.33 20.35 8.59
N LEU A 228 9.14 19.87 8.24
CA LEU A 228 8.35 20.40 7.16
C LEU A 228 7.43 21.48 7.69
N ASP A 229 7.35 22.60 6.98
CA ASP A 229 6.28 23.56 7.15
C ASP A 229 4.99 22.92 6.63
N MET A 230 3.98 22.80 7.51
CA MET A 230 2.69 22.16 7.26
C MET A 230 1.52 23.14 7.18
N GLU A 231 1.80 24.44 7.18
CA GLU A 231 0.79 25.50 7.16
C GLU A 231 0.30 25.81 5.73
N ASP A 232 -0.80 26.56 5.66
CA ASP A 232 -1.36 27.17 4.44
C ASP A 232 -1.43 26.23 3.25
N ARG A 233 -2.14 25.10 3.43
CA ARG A 233 -2.31 24.08 2.40
C ARG A 233 -3.34 24.42 1.33
N ASN A 234 -4.08 25.52 1.53
CA ASN A 234 -5.16 25.97 0.65
C ASN A 234 -6.14 24.83 0.37
N VAL A 235 -6.62 24.18 1.44
CA VAL A 235 -7.61 23.09 1.35
C VAL A 235 -8.97 23.70 1.10
N GLU A 236 -9.61 23.30 0.00
CA GLU A 236 -10.98 23.66 -0.33
C GLU A 236 -11.84 22.40 -0.28
N VAL A 237 -12.97 22.49 0.41
CA VAL A 237 -13.93 21.38 0.57
C VAL A 237 -15.29 21.85 0.10
N ASP A 238 -15.75 21.31 -1.02
CA ASP A 238 -17.07 21.60 -1.59
C ASP A 238 -18.04 20.45 -1.31
N PHE A 239 -19.12 20.76 -0.60
CA PHE A 239 -20.15 19.79 -0.20
C PHE A 239 -21.28 19.79 -1.22
N GLU A 240 -21.20 18.88 -2.20
CA GLU A 240 -22.23 18.62 -3.19
C GLU A 240 -23.38 17.78 -2.58
N GLN A 241 -24.09 18.33 -1.59
CA GLN A 241 -25.11 17.61 -0.79
C GLN A 241 -26.22 16.98 -1.63
N ALA A 242 -26.58 17.60 -2.76
CA ALA A 242 -27.61 17.07 -3.66
C ALA A 242 -27.18 15.77 -4.36
N GLU A 243 -25.87 15.55 -4.51
CA GLU A 243 -25.28 14.39 -5.17
C GLU A 243 -24.71 13.37 -4.17
N GLY A 244 -24.73 13.70 -2.87
CA GLY A 244 -24.13 12.88 -1.83
C GLY A 244 -22.61 12.73 -2.02
N ARG A 245 -21.94 13.81 -2.41
CA ARG A 245 -20.50 13.85 -2.69
C ARG A 245 -19.84 15.02 -2.00
N VAL A 246 -18.56 14.88 -1.72
CA VAL A 246 -17.69 15.96 -1.25
C VAL A 246 -16.48 16.01 -2.16
N ARG A 247 -16.17 17.18 -2.70
CA ARG A 247 -14.95 17.42 -3.45
C ARG A 247 -13.93 18.09 -2.57
N VAL A 248 -12.71 17.56 -2.61
CA VAL A 248 -11.58 18.12 -1.89
C VAL A 248 -10.47 18.42 -2.87
N SER A 249 -9.99 19.66 -2.83
CA SER A 249 -8.82 20.11 -3.57
C SER A 249 -7.85 20.78 -2.60
N VAL A 250 -6.56 20.78 -2.97
CA VAL A 250 -5.50 21.38 -2.16
C VAL A 250 -4.55 22.16 -3.06
N GLY A 251 -4.02 23.27 -2.57
CA GLY A 251 -2.96 24.02 -3.25
C GLY A 251 -1.57 23.44 -3.00
N LYS A 252 -1.36 22.72 -1.88
CA LYS A 252 -0.08 22.08 -1.51
C LYS A 252 -0.33 20.65 -1.02
N PRO A 253 0.67 19.75 -1.11
CA PRO A 253 0.60 18.43 -0.48
C PRO A 253 0.09 18.53 0.96
N THR A 254 -0.96 17.78 1.28
CA THR A 254 -1.66 17.83 2.57
C THR A 254 -1.69 16.44 3.16
N LYS A 255 -1.14 16.30 4.37
CA LYS A 255 -1.02 15.00 5.03
C LYS A 255 -2.20 14.72 5.95
N GLY A 256 -2.76 13.51 5.87
CA GLY A 256 -3.73 13.01 6.85
C GLY A 256 -5.00 13.86 6.94
N PHE A 257 -5.52 14.31 5.81
CA PHE A 257 -6.83 14.94 5.73
C PHE A 257 -7.91 13.97 6.19
N VAL A 258 -8.71 14.38 7.17
CA VAL A 258 -9.71 13.52 7.81
C VAL A 258 -11.01 14.30 8.03
N PHE A 259 -12.13 13.65 7.76
CA PHE A 259 -13.45 14.15 8.15
C PHE A 259 -13.80 13.74 9.58
N GLU A 260 -14.61 14.56 10.24
CA GLU A 260 -15.32 14.13 11.44
C GLU A 260 -16.23 12.92 11.14
N GLU A 261 -16.37 12.04 12.12
CA GLU A 261 -17.35 10.95 12.05
C GLU A 261 -18.67 11.43 12.65
N ARG A 262 -19.78 11.25 11.93
CA ARG A 262 -21.13 11.65 12.36
C ARG A 262 -22.12 10.52 12.15
N ASP A 263 -22.91 10.24 13.18
CA ASP A 263 -23.94 9.21 13.14
C ASP A 263 -24.88 9.38 11.95
N GLY A 264 -25.13 8.27 11.25
CA GLY A 264 -26.00 8.22 10.07
C GLY A 264 -25.33 8.62 8.75
N LEU A 265 -24.05 9.03 8.77
CA LEU A 265 -23.26 9.25 7.56
C LEU A 265 -22.22 8.14 7.36
N VAL A 266 -22.03 7.74 6.10
CA VAL A 266 -20.97 6.78 5.73
C VAL A 266 -20.13 7.38 4.61
N LEU A 267 -18.87 7.63 4.92
CA LEU A 267 -17.84 8.12 3.99
C LEU A 267 -17.26 6.94 3.20
N GLU A 268 -17.08 7.13 1.89
CA GLU A 268 -16.36 6.18 1.04
C GLU A 268 -14.86 6.14 1.38
N ASP A 269 -14.30 7.27 1.82
CA ASP A 269 -12.88 7.41 2.13
C ASP A 269 -12.62 8.55 3.15
N SER A 270 -11.54 8.43 3.93
CA SER A 270 -11.08 9.40 4.93
C SER A 270 -9.64 9.07 5.34
N ALA A 271 -8.97 9.96 6.08
CA ALA A 271 -7.54 9.83 6.44
C ALA A 271 -6.62 9.75 5.21
N LEU A 272 -6.77 10.73 4.32
CA LEU A 272 -6.16 10.81 3.01
C LEU A 272 -4.91 11.70 2.99
N ASP A 273 -3.94 11.33 2.16
CA ASP A 273 -2.90 12.27 1.72
C ASP A 273 -3.34 12.86 0.38
N LEU A 274 -3.46 14.19 0.32
CA LEU A 274 -3.93 14.94 -0.85
C LEU A 274 -2.77 15.68 -1.52
N VAL A 275 -2.84 15.88 -2.84
CA VAL A 275 -1.80 16.59 -3.60
C VAL A 275 -2.41 17.56 -4.61
N ALA A 276 -1.69 18.65 -4.90
CA ALA A 276 -2.16 19.70 -5.78
C ALA A 276 -2.44 19.17 -7.20
N GLY A 277 -3.55 19.61 -7.80
CA GLY A 277 -3.98 19.13 -9.12
C GLY A 277 -4.59 17.71 -9.14
N ASP A 278 -4.82 17.10 -7.98
CA ASP A 278 -5.58 15.85 -7.83
C ASP A 278 -6.90 16.11 -7.10
N GLU A 279 -7.98 16.33 -7.84
CA GLU A 279 -9.31 16.45 -7.26
C GLU A 279 -9.76 15.11 -6.66
N HIS A 280 -10.14 15.13 -5.38
CA HIS A 280 -10.68 13.97 -4.68
C HIS A 280 -12.19 14.11 -4.55
N VAL A 281 -12.94 13.14 -5.06
CA VAL A 281 -14.39 13.07 -4.94
C VAL A 281 -14.75 11.91 -4.04
N ILE A 282 -15.36 12.21 -2.90
CA ILE A 282 -15.67 11.23 -1.85
C ILE A 282 -17.19 11.12 -1.76
N LYS A 283 -17.74 9.91 -1.97
CA LYS A 283 -19.18 9.69 -1.79
C LYS A 283 -19.50 9.62 -0.31
N VAL A 284 -20.60 10.27 0.07
CA VAL A 284 -21.10 10.33 1.44
C VAL A 284 -22.55 9.87 1.45
N ARG A 285 -22.77 8.63 1.90
CA ARG A 285 -24.13 8.10 2.05
C ARG A 285 -24.79 8.76 3.25
N GLY A 286 -26.04 9.17 3.09
CA GLY A 286 -26.82 9.85 4.12
C GLY A 286 -26.67 11.38 4.10
N LEU A 287 -25.74 11.92 3.31
CA LEU A 287 -25.61 13.36 3.11
C LEU A 287 -26.77 13.85 2.24
N GLY A 288 -27.69 14.60 2.85
CA GLY A 288 -28.88 15.15 2.20
C GLY A 288 -28.94 16.67 2.31
N ARG A 289 -29.82 17.29 1.50
CA ARG A 289 -30.02 18.74 1.50
C ARG A 289 -30.38 19.26 2.89
N GLY A 290 -29.67 20.29 3.34
CA GLY A 290 -29.96 20.99 4.60
C GLY A 290 -29.29 20.37 5.83
N GLN A 291 -28.51 19.31 5.67
CA GLN A 291 -27.61 18.87 6.74
C GLN A 291 -26.43 19.84 6.88
N GLN A 292 -25.87 19.94 8.09
CA GLN A 292 -24.64 20.67 8.27
C GLN A 292 -23.49 19.96 7.54
N PRO A 293 -22.54 20.71 6.93
CA PRO A 293 -21.29 20.15 6.41
C PRO A 293 -20.56 19.33 7.48
N LEU A 294 -19.76 18.35 7.04
CA LEU A 294 -18.86 17.64 7.95
C LEU A 294 -17.71 18.56 8.33
N GLY A 295 -17.36 18.59 9.61
CA GLY A 295 -16.06 19.05 10.07
C GLY A 295 -14.93 18.24 9.43
N TRP A 296 -13.77 18.88 9.27
CA TRP A 296 -12.58 18.25 8.71
C TRP A 296 -11.32 18.92 9.26
N THR A 297 -10.21 18.18 9.24
CA THR A 297 -8.89 18.68 9.64
C THR A 297 -7.80 17.93 8.88
N TYR A 298 -6.55 18.36 9.05
CA TYR A 298 -5.37 17.76 8.46
C TYR A 298 -4.14 18.07 9.31
N LEU A 299 -3.01 17.41 9.04
CA LEU A 299 -1.76 17.69 9.75
C LEU A 299 -1.26 19.10 9.42
N GLY A 300 -1.26 19.99 10.42
CA GLY A 300 -0.88 21.40 10.27
C GLY A 300 -2.06 22.36 10.03
N ALA A 301 -3.30 21.89 10.21
CA ALA A 301 -4.47 22.76 10.21
C ALA A 301 -4.41 23.82 11.33
N PRO A 302 -4.90 25.05 11.08
CA PRO A 302 -4.89 26.16 12.05
C PRO A 302 -5.81 25.95 13.25
#